data_AF-A0A966MYE4-F1
#
_entry.id   AF-A0A966MYE4-F1
#
_cell.length_a   1.000
_cell.length_b   1.000
_cell.length_c   1.000
_cell.angle_alpha   90.00
_cell.angle_beta   90.00
_cell.angle_gamma   90.00
#
_symmetry.space_group_name_H-M   'P 1'
#
loop_
_entity.id
_entity.type
_entity.pdbx_description
1 polymer ?
#
loop_
_entity_poly.entity_id
_entity_poly.type
_entity_poly.pdbx_seq_one_letter_code
_entity_poly.pdbx_strand_id
1 'polypeptide(L)'
;MKSSLINNYRMGGYLLIAIGLINLRYQTGDDGVVGRSLTIIIPGAILLASTWIPALAKKLETKAVQAFSIVIGLALIAYAVIN
;
A
#
# COMPACT_ATOMS: atom_id res chain seq x y z
N MET A 1 -14.58 12.37 10.42
CA MET A 1 -13.63 11.36 9.88
C MET A 1 -13.01 10.63 11.06
N LYS A 2 -12.99 9.30 11.10
CA LYS A 2 -12.41 8.52 12.22
C LYS A 2 -10.89 8.59 12.16
N SER A 3 -10.29 9.42 13.02
CA SER A 3 -8.85 9.71 13.01
C SER A 3 -7.99 8.45 13.11
N SER A 4 -8.34 7.50 14.01
CA SER A 4 -7.61 6.24 14.18
C SER A 4 -7.64 5.34 12.94
N LEU A 5 -8.79 5.26 12.25
CA LEU A 5 -8.93 4.48 11.02
C LEU A 5 -8.04 5.04 9.90
N ILE A 6 -8.09 6.35 9.69
CA ILE A 6 -7.28 7.02 8.67
C ILE A 6 -5.79 6.87 8.96
N ASN A 7 -5.39 6.92 10.24
CA ASN A 7 -4.00 6.66 10.61
C ASN A 7 -3.57 5.23 10.24
N ASN A 8 -4.42 4.22 10.43
CA ASN A 8 -4.11 2.84 10.01
C ASN A 8 -3.89 2.74 8.50
N TYR A 9 -4.68 3.46 7.70
CA TYR A 9 -4.47 3.52 6.24
C TYR A 9 -3.13 4.16 5.86
N ARG A 10 -2.73 5.22 6.57
CA ARG A 10 -1.41 5.85 6.38
C ARG A 10 -0.30 4.86 6.70
N MET A 11 -0.39 4.17 7.83
CA MET A 11 0.57 3.12 8.21
C MET A 11 0.63 1.99 7.18
N GLY A 12 -0.51 1.56 6.64
CA GLY A 12 -0.55 0.58 5.55
C GLY A 12 0.11 1.09 4.27
N GLY A 13 -0.14 2.35 3.89
CA GLY A 13 0.52 2.99 2.75
C GLY A 13 2.04 3.08 2.93
N TYR A 14 2.51 3.52 4.10
CA TYR A 14 3.93 3.56 4.44
C TYR A 14 4.56 2.17 4.40
N LEU A 15 3.88 1.15 4.92
CA LEU A 15 4.36 -0.23 4.90
C LEU A 15 4.59 -0.71 3.46
N LEU A 16 3.62 -0.54 2.56
CA LEU A 16 3.73 -0.98 1.17
C LEU A 16 4.86 -0.24 0.44
N ILE A 17 4.96 1.08 0.61
CA ILE A 17 6.05 1.86 0.01
C ILE A 17 7.40 1.37 0.53
N ALA A 18 7.52 1.16 1.84
CA ALA A 18 8.76 0.71 2.46
C ALA A 18 9.19 -0.66 1.93
N ILE A 19 8.28 -1.64 1.89
CA ILE A 19 8.58 -2.99 1.39
C ILE A 19 9.01 -2.94 -0.08
N GLY A 20 8.30 -2.21 -0.94
CA GLY A 20 8.68 -2.11 -2.35
C GLY A 20 10.05 -1.44 -2.55
N LEU A 21 10.41 -0.43 -1.75
CA LEU A 21 11.74 0.17 -1.79
C LEU A 21 12.83 -0.77 -1.22
N ILE A 22 12.50 -1.56 -0.21
CA ILE A 22 13.38 -2.61 0.32
C ILE A 22 13.65 -3.64 -0.79
N ASN A 23 12.62 -4.17 -1.45
CA ASN A 23 12.80 -5.10 -2.56
C ASN A 23 13.66 -4.50 -3.66
N LEU A 24 13.36 -3.26 -4.08
CA LEU A 24 14.14 -2.56 -5.09
C LEU A 24 15.63 -2.49 -4.74
N ARG A 25 15.95 -2.24 -3.46
CA ARG A 25 17.33 -2.17 -3.00
C ARG A 25 17.98 -3.54 -2.87
N TYR A 26 17.31 -4.50 -2.26
CA TYR A 26 17.91 -5.80 -1.92
C TYR A 26 17.93 -6.79 -3.08
N GLN A 27 17.02 -6.67 -4.04
CA GLN A 27 16.94 -7.49 -5.25
C GLN A 27 17.57 -6.78 -6.47
N THR A 28 18.44 -5.79 -6.26
CA THR A 28 19.11 -5.07 -7.36
C THR A 28 19.93 -6.04 -8.20
N GLY A 29 19.76 -5.99 -9.53
CA GLY A 29 20.40 -6.91 -10.48
C GLY A 29 19.54 -8.10 -10.90
N ASP A 30 18.38 -8.28 -10.27
CA ASP A 30 17.35 -9.24 -10.71
C ASP A 30 16.47 -8.59 -11.81
N ASP A 31 16.22 -9.34 -12.88
CA ASP A 31 15.44 -8.87 -14.01
C ASP A 31 13.99 -8.59 -13.60
N GLY A 32 13.50 -7.41 -13.93
CA GLY A 32 12.14 -7.00 -13.59
C GLY A 32 11.90 -6.63 -12.12
N VAL A 33 12.95 -6.52 -11.28
CA VAL A 33 12.83 -6.03 -9.89
C VAL A 33 12.13 -4.68 -9.80
N VAL A 34 12.41 -3.77 -10.74
CA VAL A 34 11.78 -2.45 -10.81
C VAL A 34 10.27 -2.59 -10.96
N GLY A 35 9.82 -3.48 -11.87
CA GLY A 35 8.41 -3.74 -12.10
C GLY A 35 7.72 -4.29 -10.85
N ARG A 36 8.28 -5.35 -10.26
CA ARG A 36 7.78 -5.98 -9.03
C ARG A 36 7.69 -4.98 -7.87
N SER A 37 8.73 -4.17 -7.70
CA SER A 37 8.78 -3.15 -6.66
C SER A 37 7.71 -2.08 -6.86
N LEU A 38 7.51 -1.60 -8.09
CA LEU A 38 6.49 -0.60 -8.41
C LEU A 38 5.06 -1.13 -8.26
N THR A 39 4.83 -2.42 -8.50
CA THR A 39 3.54 -3.09 -8.22
C THR A 39 3.13 -2.96 -6.75
N ILE A 40 4.08 -2.78 -5.84
CA ILE A 40 3.83 -2.59 -4.40
C ILE A 40 3.81 -1.09 -4.04
N ILE A 41 4.78 -0.32 -4.53
CA ILE A 41 4.94 1.11 -4.20
C ILE A 41 3.74 1.92 -4.67
N ILE A 42 3.28 1.70 -5.91
CA ILE A 42 2.21 2.52 -6.51
C ILE A 42 0.90 2.40 -5.71
N PRO A 43 0.37 1.20 -5.41
CA PRO A 43 -0.79 1.07 -4.54
C PRO A 43 -0.60 1.68 -3.15
N GLY A 44 0.59 1.52 -2.54
CA GLY A 44 0.92 2.13 -1.26
C GLY A 44 0.85 3.66 -1.29
N ALA A 45 1.41 4.28 -2.34
CA ALA A 45 1.36 5.72 -2.57
C ALA A 45 -0.06 6.23 -2.84
N ILE A 46 -0.85 5.51 -3.65
CA ILE A 46 -2.26 5.84 -3.89
C ILE A 46 -3.05 5.79 -2.58
N LEU A 47 -2.88 4.73 -1.79
CA LEU A 47 -3.55 4.59 -0.50
C LEU A 47 -3.18 5.75 0.43
N LEU A 48 -1.89 6.05 0.56
CA LEU A 48 -1.40 7.15 1.40
C LEU A 48 -1.97 8.51 0.94
N ALA A 49 -1.88 8.82 -0.34
CA ALA A 49 -2.38 10.07 -0.92
C ALA A 49 -3.90 10.22 -0.68
N SER A 50 -4.66 9.14 -0.81
CA SER A 50 -6.11 9.15 -0.60
C SER A 50 -6.52 9.57 0.82
N THR A 51 -5.66 9.39 1.82
CA THR A 51 -5.91 9.80 3.22
C THR A 51 -5.86 11.31 3.44
N TRP A 52 -5.36 12.07 2.48
CA TRP A 52 -5.21 13.54 2.56
C TRP A 52 -6.26 14.29 1.73
N ILE A 53 -7.01 13.58 0.88
CA ILE A 53 -8.08 14.15 0.06
C ILE A 53 -9.42 13.88 0.75
N PRO A 54 -10.15 14.89 1.25
CA PRO A 54 -11.34 14.69 2.09
C PRO A 54 -12.42 13.80 1.46
N ALA A 55 -12.65 13.95 0.15
CA ALA A 55 -13.63 13.15 -0.58
C ALA A 55 -13.25 11.66 -0.65
N LEU A 56 -11.96 11.34 -0.77
CA LEU A 56 -11.46 9.97 -0.81
C LEU A 56 -11.35 9.38 0.59
N ALA A 57 -10.85 10.16 1.55
CA ALA A 57 -10.74 9.73 2.93
C ALA A 57 -12.11 9.36 3.53
N LYS A 58 -13.19 10.06 3.15
CA LYS A 58 -14.56 9.67 3.51
C LYS A 58 -14.97 8.30 2.94
N LYS A 59 -14.53 7.93 1.73
CA LYS A 59 -14.82 6.62 1.12
C LYS A 59 -14.11 5.47 1.85
N LEU A 60 -12.90 5.71 2.37
CA LEU A 60 -12.15 4.73 3.17
C LEU A 60 -12.90 4.32 4.46
N GLU A 61 -13.85 5.11 4.93
CA GLU A 61 -14.64 4.77 6.12
C GLU A 61 -15.74 3.73 5.85
N THR A 62 -16.00 3.40 4.58
CA THR A 62 -16.98 2.38 4.23
C THR A 62 -16.44 0.98 4.49
N LYS A 63 -17.32 0.07 4.92
CA LYS A 63 -16.93 -1.32 5.24
C LYS A 63 -16.41 -2.08 4.02
N ALA A 64 -16.99 -1.82 2.85
CA ALA A 64 -16.54 -2.42 1.60
C ALA A 64 -15.10 -2.02 1.26
N VAL A 65 -14.77 -0.73 1.35
CA VAL A 65 -13.42 -0.24 1.07
C VAL A 65 -12.43 -0.70 2.14
N GLN A 66 -12.82 -0.79 3.42
CA GLN A 66 -11.99 -1.40 4.47
C GLN A 66 -11.62 -2.84 4.15
N ALA A 67 -12.62 -3.69 3.87
CA ALA A 67 -12.38 -5.08 3.54
C ALA A 67 -11.49 -5.22 2.30
N PHE A 68 -11.79 -4.45 1.25
CA PHE A 68 -11.01 -4.43 0.02
C PHE A 68 -9.55 -4.02 0.25
N SER A 69 -9.31 -2.91 0.98
CA SER A 69 -7.95 -2.46 1.27
C SER A 69 -7.16 -3.45 2.11
N ILE A 70 -7.79 -4.15 3.05
CA ILE A 70 -7.13 -5.19 3.85
C ILE A 70 -6.74 -6.37 2.96
N VAL A 71 -7.67 -6.88 2.15
CA VAL A 71 -7.42 -8.03 1.26
C VAL A 71 -6.31 -7.72 0.26
N ILE A 72 -6.40 -6.57 -0.42
CA ILE A 72 -5.37 -6.15 -1.39
C ILE A 72 -4.04 -5.87 -0.69
N GLY A 73 -4.05 -5.22 0.48
CA GLY A 73 -2.84 -4.96 1.25
C GLY A 73 -2.11 -6.24 1.65
N LEU A 74 -2.84 -7.23 2.17
CA LEU A 74 -2.27 -8.54 2.52
C LEU A 74 -1.75 -9.29 1.28
N ALA A 75 -2.48 -9.24 0.17
CA ALA A 75 -2.04 -9.86 -1.08
C ALA A 75 -0.74 -9.23 -1.62
N LEU A 76 -0.61 -7.90 -1.55
CA LEU A 76 0.60 -7.19 -1.97
C LEU A 76 1.78 -7.48 -1.05
N ILE A 77 1.56 -7.59 0.27
CA ILE A 77 2.60 -8.00 1.22
C ILE A 77 3.07 -9.43 0.90
N ALA A 78 2.14 -10.37 0.68
CA ALA A 78 2.49 -11.74 0.31
C ALA A 78 3.26 -11.79 -1.02
N TYR A 79 2.81 -11.04 -2.03
CA TYR A 79 3.50 -10.90 -3.31
C TYR A 79 4.94 -10.40 -3.13
N ALA A 80 5.14 -9.37 -2.30
CA ALA A 80 6.45 -8.79 -2.04
C ALA A 80 7.42 -9.71 -1.30
N VAL A 81 6.92 -10.66 -0.51
CA VAL A 81 7.77 -11.61 0.22
C VAL A 81 8.16 -12.80 -0.66
N ILE A 82 7.30 -13.18 -1.60
CA ILE A 82 7.50 -14.35 -2.47
C ILE A 82 8.33 -14.01 -3.72
N ASN A 83 8.28 -12.76 -4.18
CA ASN A 83 8.93 -12.29 -5.42
C ASN A 83 10.02 -11.27 -5.13
#